data_AF-A0A6Q8PFU6-F1
#
_entry.id   AF-A0A6Q8PFU6-F1
#
_cell.length_a   1.000
_cell.length_b   1.000
_cell.length_c   1.000
_cell.angle_alpha   90.00
_cell.angle_beta   90.00
_cell.angle_gamma   90.00
#
_symmetry.space_group_name_H-M   'P 1'
#
loop_
_entity.id
_entity.type
_entity.pdbx_description
1 polymer ?
#
loop_
_entity_poly.entity_id
_entity_poly.type
_entity_poly.pdbx_seq_one_letter_code
_entity_poly.pdbx_strand_id
1 'polypeptide(L)'
;MGSLFRSETMCLAQLFLQSGTAYECLSALGEKGLVQFRDLNQNVSSFQRKFVGEVKRCEELERILVYLVQEINRADIPLPEGEASPPAPPLKQVLEMQEQLQKLEVELREVTKNKEKLRKNLLELIEYTHMLRVTKTFVKRNVEFEPTYEEFPSLESDSLLDYSCMQRLGAKLGFVSGLINQGKVEAFEKMLWRVCKGYTIVSYAELDESLEDPETGEVIKWYVFLISFWGEQIGHKVKKICDCYHCHVYPYPNTAEERREIQEGLNTRIQDLYTVLHKTEDYLRQVLCKAAESVYSRVIQVKKMKAIYHMLNMCSFDVTNKCLIAEVWCPEADLQDLRRALEEGSF
;
A
#
# COMPACT_ATOMS: atom_id res chain seq x y z
N MET A 1 19.42 29.51 -39.71
CA MET A 1 18.54 30.71 -39.79
C MET A 1 17.59 30.48 -40.94
N GLY A 2 16.38 30.01 -40.63
CA GLY A 2 15.47 29.47 -41.63
C GLY A 2 14.75 30.51 -42.48
N SER A 3 14.41 30.09 -43.70
CA SER A 3 13.63 30.88 -44.65
C SER A 3 12.18 31.02 -44.14
N LEU A 4 11.78 32.23 -43.74
CA LEU A 4 10.42 32.52 -43.27
C LEU A 4 9.35 32.46 -44.39
N PHE A 5 9.78 32.49 -45.66
CA PHE A 5 8.87 32.65 -46.82
C PHE A 5 8.69 31.39 -47.66
N ARG A 6 9.59 30.41 -47.56
CA ARG A 6 9.54 29.13 -48.27
C ARG A 6 10.09 28.00 -47.41
N SER A 7 9.63 26.77 -47.67
CA SER A 7 10.20 25.57 -47.08
C SER A 7 11.72 25.50 -47.32
N GLU A 8 12.45 25.07 -46.30
CA GLU A 8 13.89 24.84 -46.41
C GLU A 8 14.21 23.69 -47.36
N THR A 9 15.38 23.76 -47.98
CA THR A 9 15.87 22.67 -48.83
C THR A 9 16.29 21.49 -47.95
N MET A 10 15.64 20.34 -48.18
CA MET A 10 15.87 19.12 -47.44
C MET A 10 16.70 18.15 -48.26
N CYS A 11 17.64 17.48 -47.60
CA CYS A 11 18.40 16.37 -48.18
C CYS A 11 18.10 15.05 -47.47
N LEU A 12 18.07 13.97 -48.24
CA LEU A 12 18.01 12.61 -47.71
C LEU A 12 19.43 12.11 -47.52
N ALA A 13 19.84 11.92 -46.27
CA ALA A 13 21.14 11.38 -45.91
C ALA A 13 21.00 9.93 -45.39
N GLN A 14 21.99 9.11 -45.71
CA GLN A 14 22.11 7.75 -45.20
C GLN A 14 23.22 7.70 -44.15
N LEU A 15 22.87 7.24 -42.95
CA LEU A 15 23.78 7.11 -41.81
C LEU A 15 24.19 5.65 -41.63
N PHE A 16 25.49 5.42 -41.46
CA PHE A 16 26.06 4.13 -41.10
C PHE A 16 26.58 4.22 -39.66
N LEU A 17 25.82 3.63 -38.74
CA LEU A 17 26.12 3.67 -37.31
C LEU A 17 26.71 2.32 -36.88
N GLN A 18 27.85 2.34 -36.17
CA GLN A 18 28.37 1.11 -35.59
C GLN A 18 27.48 0.66 -34.44
N SER A 19 27.20 -0.65 -34.35
CA SER A 19 26.32 -1.21 -33.31
C SER A 19 26.71 -0.87 -31.86
N GLY A 20 27.99 -0.58 -31.58
CA GLY A 20 28.47 -0.20 -30.24
C GLY A 20 28.22 1.26 -29.87
N THR A 21 28.31 2.18 -30.83
CA THR A 21 28.17 3.64 -30.62
C THR A 21 26.81 4.18 -31.05
N ALA A 22 25.98 3.36 -31.70
CA ALA A 22 24.69 3.78 -32.24
C ALA A 22 23.77 4.46 -31.21
N TYR A 23 23.80 4.04 -29.94
CA TYR A 23 23.03 4.69 -28.88
C TYR A 23 23.53 6.11 -28.59
N GLU A 24 24.85 6.30 -28.49
CA GLU A 24 25.48 7.58 -28.17
C GLU A 24 25.33 8.57 -29.34
N CYS A 25 25.52 8.11 -30.58
CA CYS A 25 25.26 8.90 -31.78
C CYS A 25 23.80 9.38 -31.85
N LEU A 26 22.82 8.50 -31.57
CA LEU A 26 21.41 8.88 -31.58
C LEU A 26 21.03 9.80 -30.43
N SER A 27 21.67 9.64 -29.26
CA SER A 27 21.53 10.56 -28.15
C SER A 27 22.00 11.97 -28.56
N ALA A 28 23.20 12.09 -29.12
CA ALA A 28 23.74 13.38 -29.57
C ALA A 28 22.88 14.03 -30.66
N LEU A 29 22.40 13.23 -31.63
CA LEU A 29 21.46 13.70 -32.66
C LEU A 29 20.12 14.17 -32.07
N GLY A 30 19.61 13.47 -31.07
CA GLY A 30 18.36 13.79 -30.38
C GLY A 30 18.41 15.13 -29.64
N GLU A 31 19.54 15.45 -28.99
CA GLU A 31 19.72 16.73 -28.30
C GLU A 31 19.80 17.92 -29.28
N LYS A 32 20.27 17.70 -30.51
CA LYS A 32 20.30 18.74 -31.56
C LYS A 32 18.94 18.92 -32.25
N GLY A 33 18.17 17.84 -32.42
CA GLY A 33 16.81 17.90 -32.99
C GLY A 33 16.74 18.26 -34.48
N LEU A 34 17.79 17.95 -35.25
CA LEU A 34 17.95 18.39 -36.65
C LEU A 34 17.51 17.36 -37.70
N VAL A 35 17.10 16.17 -37.27
CA VAL A 35 16.89 15.00 -38.14
C VAL A 35 15.51 14.39 -37.98
N GLN A 36 14.92 13.97 -39.10
CA GLN A 36 13.72 13.14 -39.12
C GLN A 36 14.05 11.77 -39.70
N PHE A 37 13.85 10.72 -38.92
CA PHE A 37 14.10 9.34 -39.33
C PHE A 37 13.00 8.81 -40.25
N ARG A 38 13.39 8.05 -41.27
CA ARG A 38 12.49 7.26 -42.10
C ARG A 38 12.44 5.83 -41.58
N ASP A 39 11.25 5.29 -41.38
CA ASP A 39 11.10 3.88 -40.98
C ASP A 39 11.46 2.97 -42.15
N LEU A 40 12.56 2.23 -42.01
CA LEU A 40 13.03 1.24 -42.97
C LEU A 40 12.38 -0.14 -42.75
N ASN A 41 11.70 -0.33 -41.61
CA ASN A 41 11.13 -1.58 -41.16
C ASN A 41 9.59 -1.54 -41.07
N GLN A 42 8.93 -0.86 -42.02
CA GLN A 42 7.46 -0.72 -42.03
C GLN A 42 6.72 -2.06 -42.16
N ASN A 43 7.34 -3.04 -42.83
CA ASN A 43 6.75 -4.36 -43.06
C ASN A 43 6.92 -5.32 -41.86
N VAL A 44 7.65 -4.90 -40.83
CA VAL A 44 7.96 -5.73 -39.65
C VAL A 44 7.09 -5.27 -38.48
N SER A 45 6.36 -6.20 -37.88
CA SER A 45 5.56 -5.94 -36.68
C SER A 45 6.42 -5.39 -35.55
N SER A 46 5.87 -4.48 -34.75
CA SER A 46 6.56 -3.84 -33.63
C SER A 46 7.23 -4.84 -32.69
N PHE A 47 6.62 -6.01 -32.47
CA PHE A 47 7.13 -7.07 -31.58
C PHE A 47 8.32 -7.86 -32.13
N GLN A 48 8.53 -7.85 -33.45
CA GLN A 48 9.62 -8.58 -34.11
C GLN A 48 10.86 -7.70 -34.29
N ARG A 49 10.80 -6.42 -33.91
CA ARG A 49 11.92 -5.50 -34.00
C ARG A 49 13.00 -5.85 -32.96
N LYS A 50 14.25 -5.50 -33.27
CA LYS A 50 15.43 -5.97 -32.52
C LYS A 50 15.49 -5.46 -31.08
N PHE A 51 15.09 -4.21 -30.81
CA PHE A 51 15.24 -3.56 -29.50
C PHE A 51 13.94 -3.56 -28.68
N VAL A 52 13.00 -4.48 -28.95
CA VAL A 52 11.73 -4.57 -28.19
C VAL A 52 11.96 -4.89 -26.71
N GLY A 53 12.97 -5.72 -26.40
CA GLY A 53 13.34 -6.02 -25.02
C GLY A 53 13.73 -4.77 -24.23
N GLU A 54 14.53 -3.89 -24.84
CA GLU A 54 14.96 -2.64 -24.19
C GLU A 54 13.81 -1.64 -24.04
N VAL A 55 12.93 -1.53 -25.04
CA VAL A 55 11.72 -0.69 -24.93
C VAL A 55 10.83 -1.18 -23.78
N LYS A 56 10.61 -2.49 -23.65
CA LYS A 56 9.85 -3.06 -22.52
C LYS A 56 10.51 -2.79 -21.17
N ARG A 57 11.85 -2.84 -21.08
CA ARG A 57 12.57 -2.45 -19.86
C ARG A 57 12.36 -0.97 -19.52
N CYS A 58 12.36 -0.09 -20.52
CA CYS A 58 12.06 1.33 -20.32
C CYS A 58 10.62 1.53 -19.82
N GLU A 59 9.64 0.84 -20.41
CA GLU A 59 8.23 0.89 -19.99
C GLU A 59 8.04 0.42 -18.55
N GLU A 60 8.77 -0.61 -18.13
CA GLU A 60 8.75 -1.07 -16.74
C GLU A 60 9.35 -0.02 -15.79
N LEU A 61 10.43 0.66 -16.18
CA LEU A 61 10.98 1.78 -15.40
C LEU A 61 10.03 2.98 -15.34
N GLU A 62 9.31 3.28 -16.42
CA GLU A 62 8.25 4.29 -16.43
C GLU A 62 7.14 3.92 -15.43
N ARG A 63 6.71 2.65 -15.40
CA ARG A 63 5.72 2.14 -14.44
C ARG A 63 6.18 2.37 -12.98
N ILE A 64 7.44 2.06 -12.69
CA ILE A 64 8.02 2.26 -11.36
C ILE A 64 8.06 3.74 -11.00
N LEU A 65 8.51 4.61 -11.92
CA LEU A 65 8.57 6.04 -11.68
C LEU A 65 7.18 6.67 -11.48
N VAL A 66 6.16 6.20 -12.22
CA VAL A 66 4.76 6.63 -12.00
C VAL A 66 4.30 6.27 -10.59
N TYR A 67 4.58 5.05 -10.14
CA TYR A 67 4.29 4.63 -8.76
C TYR A 67 5.00 5.53 -7.73
N LEU A 68 6.30 5.80 -7.92
CA LEU A 68 7.06 6.68 -7.02
C LEU A 68 6.46 8.10 -6.96
N VAL A 69 6.10 8.68 -8.11
CA VAL A 69 5.47 10.01 -8.16
C VAL A 69 4.12 10.01 -7.43
N GLN A 70 3.33 8.95 -7.58
CA GLN A 70 2.05 8.80 -6.85
C GLN A 70 2.27 8.74 -5.34
N GLU A 71 3.26 7.97 -4.87
CA GLU A 71 3.59 7.87 -3.45
C GLU A 71 4.13 9.18 -2.87
N ILE A 72 4.96 9.90 -3.63
CA ILE A 72 5.48 11.22 -3.22
C ILE A 72 4.34 12.25 -3.11
N ASN A 73 3.44 12.27 -4.09
CA ASN A 73 2.26 13.14 -4.06
C ASN A 73 1.32 12.78 -2.90
N ARG A 74 1.14 11.49 -2.60
CA ARG A 74 0.35 11.04 -1.45
C ARG A 74 0.96 11.45 -0.10
N ALA A 75 2.27 11.65 -0.06
CA ALA A 75 3.00 12.12 1.11
C ALA A 75 3.08 13.66 1.21
N ASP A 76 2.45 14.40 0.29
CA ASP A 76 2.49 15.87 0.19
C ASP A 76 3.92 16.45 0.16
N ILE A 77 4.87 15.74 -0.44
CA ILE A 77 6.25 16.20 -0.59
C ILE A 77 6.34 17.06 -1.87
N PRO A 78 6.80 18.32 -1.78
CA PRO A 78 6.93 19.17 -2.96
C PRO A 78 7.97 18.59 -3.91
N LEU A 79 7.56 18.36 -5.16
CA LEU A 79 8.47 17.98 -6.22
C LEU A 79 9.29 19.20 -6.65
N PRO A 80 10.62 19.10 -6.77
CA PRO A 80 11.42 20.19 -7.32
C PRO A 80 10.98 20.44 -8.78
N GLU A 81 10.59 21.67 -9.08
CA GLU A 81 10.36 22.13 -10.46
C GLU A 81 11.71 22.14 -11.19
N GLY A 82 12.01 21.08 -11.93
CA GLY A 82 13.27 20.98 -12.64
C GLY A 82 13.30 21.84 -13.90
N GLU A 83 13.95 23.00 -13.82
CA GLU A 83 14.22 23.87 -14.98
C GLU A 83 15.20 23.24 -16.01
N ALA A 84 15.98 22.22 -15.62
CA ALA A 84 16.98 21.60 -16.49
C ALA A 84 16.50 20.26 -17.07
N SER A 85 16.50 20.14 -18.40
CA SER A 85 16.35 18.86 -19.10
C SER A 85 17.69 18.10 -19.05
N PRO A 86 17.84 17.03 -18.25
CA PRO A 86 19.08 16.27 -18.21
C PRO A 86 19.39 15.61 -19.56
N PRO A 87 20.67 15.41 -19.92
CA PRO A 87 21.05 14.64 -21.09
C PRO A 87 20.61 13.17 -20.94
N ALA A 88 20.47 12.46 -22.05
CA ALA A 88 20.15 11.03 -22.00
C ALA A 88 21.25 10.25 -21.26
N PRO A 89 20.88 9.25 -20.43
CA PRO A 89 21.85 8.50 -19.65
C PRO A 89 22.68 7.58 -20.57
N PRO A 90 24.01 7.46 -20.34
CA PRO A 90 24.84 6.50 -21.05
C PRO A 90 24.45 5.07 -20.69
N LEU A 91 24.65 4.12 -21.60
CA LEU A 91 24.24 2.70 -21.46
C LEU A 91 24.70 2.05 -20.13
N LYS A 92 25.87 2.43 -19.61
CA LYS A 92 26.39 1.91 -18.33
C LYS A 92 25.53 2.35 -17.14
N GLN A 93 25.12 3.63 -17.12
CA GLN A 93 24.29 4.18 -16.04
C GLN A 93 22.84 3.69 -16.11
N VAL A 94 22.37 3.23 -17.27
CA VAL A 94 21.03 2.66 -17.43
C VAL A 94 20.83 1.44 -16.54
N LEU A 95 21.80 0.51 -16.51
CA LEU A 95 21.72 -0.71 -15.71
C LEU A 95 21.74 -0.38 -14.20
N GLU A 96 22.63 0.51 -13.79
CA GLU A 96 22.72 0.96 -12.39
C GLU A 96 21.42 1.67 -11.96
N MET A 97 20.90 2.56 -12.80
CA MET A 97 19.63 3.26 -12.55
C MET A 97 18.47 2.27 -12.45
N GLN A 98 18.43 1.25 -13.31
CA GLN A 98 17.42 0.20 -13.28
C GLN A 98 17.46 -0.56 -11.96
N GLU A 99 18.63 -1.02 -11.54
CA GLU A 99 18.78 -1.76 -10.28
C GLU A 99 18.38 -0.90 -9.07
N GLN A 100 18.81 0.37 -9.04
CA GLN A 100 18.43 1.30 -7.98
C GLN A 100 16.91 1.54 -7.91
N LEU A 101 16.25 1.75 -9.05
CA LEU A 101 14.81 1.99 -9.11
C LEU A 101 14.00 0.76 -8.70
N GLN A 102 14.42 -0.44 -9.15
CA GLN A 102 13.77 -1.70 -8.77
C GLN A 102 13.93 -1.99 -7.28
N LYS A 103 15.15 -1.80 -6.74
CA LYS A 103 15.41 -1.97 -5.31
C LYS A 103 14.56 -1.01 -4.47
N LEU A 104 14.49 0.25 -4.88
CA LEU A 104 13.67 1.26 -4.21
C LEU A 104 12.17 0.93 -4.25
N GLU A 105 11.66 0.43 -5.38
CA GLU A 105 10.26 0.00 -5.49
C GLU A 105 9.95 -1.14 -4.51
N VAL A 106 10.77 -2.19 -4.50
CA VAL A 106 10.59 -3.35 -3.63
C VAL A 106 10.60 -2.93 -2.17
N GLU A 107 11.61 -2.14 -1.79
CA GLU A 107 11.75 -1.63 -0.43
C GLU A 107 10.52 -0.80 -0.01
N LEU A 108 10.08 0.16 -0.84
CA LEU A 108 8.91 0.98 -0.53
C LEU A 108 7.63 0.15 -0.42
N ARG A 109 7.42 -0.83 -1.31
CA ARG A 109 6.26 -1.72 -1.24
C ARG A 109 6.26 -2.57 0.04
N GLU A 110 7.42 -3.11 0.42
CA GLU A 110 7.56 -3.90 1.64
C GLU A 110 7.31 -3.07 2.89
N VAL A 111 7.92 -1.88 2.99
CA VAL A 111 7.74 -1.00 4.14
C VAL A 111 6.29 -0.51 4.23
N THR A 112 5.65 -0.20 3.11
CA THR A 112 4.23 0.21 3.07
C THR A 112 3.31 -0.92 3.55
N LYS A 113 3.51 -2.14 3.04
CA LYS A 113 2.76 -3.32 3.49
C LYS A 113 2.98 -3.62 4.97
N ASN A 114 4.19 -3.45 5.47
CA ASN A 114 4.51 -3.63 6.88
C ASN A 114 3.86 -2.54 7.74
N LYS A 115 3.86 -1.29 7.29
CA LYS A 115 3.16 -0.17 7.94
C LYS A 115 1.66 -0.46 8.07
N GLU A 116 1.01 -0.94 7.01
CA GLU A 116 -0.40 -1.31 7.03
C GLU A 116 -0.69 -2.42 8.05
N LYS A 117 0.14 -3.48 8.07
CA LYS A 117 0.02 -4.55 9.07
C LYS A 117 0.18 -4.04 10.49
N LEU A 118 1.17 -3.18 10.74
CA LEU A 118 1.39 -2.57 12.05
C LEU A 118 0.21 -1.70 12.47
N ARG A 119 -0.39 -0.94 11.53
CA ARG A 119 -1.59 -0.15 11.78
C ARG A 119 -2.79 -1.03 12.13
N LYS A 120 -3.02 -2.13 11.40
CA LYS A 120 -4.09 -3.10 11.72
C LYS A 120 -3.91 -3.70 13.12
N ASN A 121 -2.71 -4.18 13.43
CA ASN A 121 -2.39 -4.70 14.76
C ASN A 121 -2.62 -3.64 15.86
N LEU A 122 -2.24 -2.39 15.62
CA LEU A 122 -2.45 -1.29 16.57
C LEU A 122 -3.95 -1.07 16.84
N LEU A 123 -4.78 -1.03 15.79
CA LEU A 123 -6.24 -0.88 15.91
C LEU A 123 -6.85 -2.03 16.72
N GLU A 124 -6.46 -3.28 16.44
CA GLU A 124 -6.94 -4.46 17.19
C GLU A 124 -6.60 -4.38 18.69
N LEU A 125 -5.41 -3.89 19.05
CA LEU A 125 -5.03 -3.72 20.47
C LEU A 125 -5.79 -2.58 21.15
N ILE A 126 -6.06 -1.50 20.41
CA ILE A 126 -6.89 -0.38 20.89
C ILE A 126 -8.31 -0.88 21.14
N GLU A 127 -8.93 -1.56 20.18
CA GLU A 127 -10.26 -2.18 20.32
C GLU A 127 -10.35 -3.07 21.55
N TYR A 128 -9.35 -3.94 21.75
CA TYR A 128 -9.30 -4.80 22.93
C TYR A 128 -9.22 -4.01 24.23
N THR A 129 -8.44 -2.93 24.25
CA THR A 129 -8.33 -2.03 25.42
C THR A 129 -9.67 -1.35 25.75
N HIS A 130 -10.41 -0.89 24.73
CA HIS A 130 -11.74 -0.32 24.95
C HIS A 130 -12.74 -1.39 25.43
N MET A 131 -12.69 -2.60 24.87
CA MET A 131 -13.53 -3.71 25.29
C MET A 131 -13.32 -4.05 26.78
N LEU A 132 -12.06 -4.13 27.24
CA LEU A 132 -11.75 -4.34 28.67
C LEU A 132 -12.23 -3.19 29.55
N ARG A 133 -12.16 -1.94 29.06
CA ARG A 133 -12.65 -0.75 29.78
C ARG A 133 -14.17 -0.79 29.96
N VAL A 134 -14.91 -1.07 28.89
CA VAL A 134 -16.39 -1.09 28.91
C VAL A 134 -16.92 -2.28 29.71
N THR A 135 -16.30 -3.46 29.56
CA THR A 135 -16.74 -4.64 30.33
C THR A 135 -16.53 -4.53 31.82
N LYS A 136 -15.57 -3.72 32.29
CA LYS A 136 -15.44 -3.37 33.70
C LYS A 136 -16.70 -2.70 34.25
N THR A 137 -17.40 -1.92 33.43
CA THR A 137 -18.65 -1.24 33.80
C THR A 137 -19.82 -2.23 33.93
N PHE A 138 -19.91 -3.25 33.07
CA PHE A 138 -20.94 -4.29 33.19
C PHE A 138 -20.81 -5.09 34.48
N VAL A 139 -19.58 -5.47 34.84
CA VAL A 139 -19.33 -6.21 36.09
C VAL A 139 -19.71 -5.38 37.31
N LYS A 140 -19.45 -4.06 37.30
CA LYS A 140 -19.86 -3.16 38.38
C LYS A 140 -21.37 -2.95 38.45
N ARG A 141 -22.04 -2.74 37.30
CA ARG A 141 -23.51 -2.56 37.26
C ARG A 141 -24.29 -3.76 37.79
N ASN A 142 -23.80 -4.98 37.57
CA ASN A 142 -24.45 -6.17 38.11
C ASN A 142 -24.30 -6.33 39.63
N VAL A 143 -23.39 -5.58 40.27
CA VAL A 143 -23.24 -5.55 41.74
C VAL A 143 -24.11 -4.46 42.37
N GLU A 144 -24.50 -3.43 41.61
CA GLU A 144 -25.30 -2.28 42.10
C GLU A 144 -26.81 -2.43 41.86
N PHE A 145 -27.26 -3.46 41.12
CA PHE A 145 -28.68 -3.72 40.86
C PHE A 145 -29.28 -4.63 41.95
N GLU A 146 -29.42 -4.13 43.18
CA GLU A 146 -30.48 -4.62 44.07
C GLU A 146 -31.83 -4.15 43.50
N PRO A 147 -32.74 -5.07 43.11
CA PRO A 147 -34.04 -4.64 42.66
C PRO A 147 -34.89 -4.30 43.89
N THR A 148 -35.11 -3.00 44.11
CA THR A 148 -36.19 -2.50 44.97
C THR A 148 -37.53 -2.95 44.37
N TYR A 149 -38.07 -4.07 44.84
CA TYR A 149 -39.49 -4.38 44.72
C TYR A 149 -40.03 -4.74 46.10
N GLU A 150 -41.14 -4.09 46.42
CA GLU A 150 -41.86 -4.17 47.68
C GLU A 150 -42.37 -5.59 47.99
N GLU A 151 -42.25 -5.94 49.26
CA GLU A 151 -43.12 -6.82 50.06
C GLU A 151 -43.40 -8.26 49.60
N PHE A 152 -42.64 -9.20 50.16
CA PHE A 152 -43.17 -10.47 50.66
C PHE A 152 -42.67 -10.71 52.10
N PRO A 153 -43.50 -11.15 53.06
CA PRO A 153 -43.10 -11.31 54.46
C PRO A 153 -42.12 -12.47 54.66
N SER A 154 -41.11 -12.18 55.47
CA SER A 154 -40.01 -13.04 55.91
C SER A 154 -40.44 -14.38 56.53
N LEU A 155 -39.82 -15.46 56.08
CA LEU A 155 -39.59 -16.67 56.88
C LEU A 155 -38.14 -17.12 56.68
N GLU A 156 -37.34 -16.69 57.66
CA GLU A 156 -36.14 -17.34 58.21
C GLU A 156 -34.97 -17.66 57.25
N SER A 157 -33.97 -16.76 57.31
CA SER A 157 -32.56 -17.10 57.51
C SER A 157 -31.96 -18.24 56.66
N ASP A 158 -31.37 -17.86 55.53
CA ASP A 158 -30.03 -18.38 55.22
C ASP A 158 -29.22 -17.34 54.43
N SER A 159 -28.29 -16.71 55.12
CA SER A 159 -27.29 -15.79 54.58
C SER A 159 -26.28 -16.54 53.72
N LEU A 160 -26.59 -16.89 52.47
CA LEU A 160 -25.59 -17.43 51.52
C LEU A 160 -25.94 -17.07 50.07
N LEU A 161 -25.84 -15.78 49.70
CA LEU A 161 -25.42 -15.42 48.33
C LEU A 161 -23.92 -15.65 48.20
N ASP A 162 -23.54 -16.89 48.44
CA ASP A 162 -22.19 -17.38 48.28
C ASP A 162 -22.08 -17.71 46.79
N TYR A 163 -21.30 -16.92 46.04
CA TYR A 163 -20.87 -17.24 44.68
C TYR A 163 -20.21 -18.64 44.60
N SER A 164 -19.91 -19.26 45.75
CA SER A 164 -19.49 -20.65 45.93
C SER A 164 -20.60 -21.70 45.63
N CYS A 165 -21.89 -21.33 45.64
CA CYS A 165 -22.99 -22.27 45.34
C CYS A 165 -23.05 -22.63 43.84
N MET A 166 -22.59 -21.74 42.96
CA MET A 166 -22.56 -21.97 41.50
C MET A 166 -21.49 -22.98 41.06
N GLN A 167 -20.53 -23.30 41.92
CA GLN A 167 -19.50 -24.31 41.65
C GLN A 167 -19.98 -25.74 41.97
N ARG A 168 -21.12 -25.90 42.67
CA ARG A 168 -21.66 -27.21 43.10
C ARG A 168 -22.48 -27.94 42.02
N LEU A 169 -22.81 -27.30 40.90
CA LEU A 169 -23.58 -27.90 39.79
C LEU A 169 -22.72 -28.41 38.62
N GLY A 170 -21.38 -28.29 38.68
CA GLY A 170 -20.48 -28.77 37.62
C GLY A 170 -20.63 -28.07 36.26
N ALA A 171 -21.50 -27.06 36.14
CA ALA A 171 -21.73 -26.32 34.91
C ALA A 171 -20.68 -25.20 34.78
N LYS A 172 -19.64 -25.43 33.97
CA LYS A 172 -18.67 -24.39 33.61
C LYS A 172 -19.37 -23.24 32.87
N LEU A 173 -19.44 -22.07 33.49
CA LEU A 173 -19.88 -20.83 32.87
C LEU A 173 -18.77 -20.31 31.93
N GLY A 174 -19.11 -20.06 30.68
CA GLY A 174 -18.20 -19.48 29.69
C GLY A 174 -18.56 -18.02 29.40
N PHE A 175 -17.53 -17.21 29.11
CA PHE A 175 -17.68 -15.83 28.68
C PHE A 175 -17.08 -15.65 27.28
N VAL A 176 -17.80 -14.92 26.42
CA VAL A 176 -17.31 -14.44 25.13
C VAL A 176 -17.57 -12.95 25.08
N SER A 177 -16.51 -12.18 24.82
CA SER A 177 -16.60 -10.74 24.61
C SER A 177 -16.14 -10.37 23.21
N GLY A 178 -16.73 -9.32 22.65
CA GLY A 178 -16.32 -8.82 21.36
C GLY A 178 -16.97 -7.49 21.01
N LEU A 179 -16.64 -7.02 19.81
CA LEU A 179 -17.24 -5.83 19.21
C LEU A 179 -18.12 -6.21 18.02
N ILE A 180 -19.21 -5.47 17.86
CA ILE A 180 -20.15 -5.60 16.74
C ILE A 180 -20.53 -4.21 16.21
N ASN A 181 -20.70 -4.11 14.90
CA ASN A 181 -21.16 -2.89 14.25
C ASN A 181 -22.63 -2.60 14.63
N GLN A 182 -22.94 -1.33 14.95
CA GLN A 182 -24.28 -0.83 15.30
C GLN A 182 -25.40 -1.38 14.39
N GLY A 183 -25.20 -1.40 13.07
CA GLY A 183 -26.24 -1.82 12.12
C GLY A 183 -26.63 -3.30 12.21
N LYS A 184 -25.81 -4.13 12.87
CA LYS A 184 -26.01 -5.60 12.96
C LYS A 184 -26.47 -6.08 14.34
N VAL A 185 -26.52 -5.19 15.34
CA VAL A 185 -26.80 -5.54 16.76
C VAL A 185 -28.14 -6.26 16.92
N GLU A 186 -29.22 -5.72 16.36
CA GLU A 186 -30.56 -6.30 16.54
C GLU A 186 -30.70 -7.70 15.90
N ALA A 187 -30.10 -7.88 14.72
CA ALA A 187 -30.13 -9.16 14.02
C ALA A 187 -29.32 -10.23 14.77
N PHE A 188 -28.16 -9.82 15.31
CA PHE A 188 -27.30 -10.66 16.11
C PHE A 188 -27.99 -11.14 17.40
N GLU A 189 -28.66 -10.24 18.14
CA GLU A 189 -29.41 -10.59 19.35
C GLU A 189 -30.55 -11.58 19.05
N LYS A 190 -31.35 -11.32 18.00
CA LYS A 190 -32.42 -12.23 17.56
C LYS A 190 -31.87 -13.61 17.18
N MET A 191 -30.69 -13.67 16.55
CA MET A 191 -30.07 -14.92 16.16
C MET A 191 -29.54 -15.71 17.37
N LEU A 192 -28.88 -15.03 18.32
CA LEU A 192 -28.45 -15.64 19.58
C LEU A 192 -29.64 -16.23 20.33
N TRP A 193 -30.73 -15.48 20.46
CA TRP A 193 -31.94 -15.97 21.13
C TRP A 193 -32.54 -17.20 20.45
N ARG A 194 -32.65 -17.20 19.12
CA ARG A 194 -33.20 -18.32 18.34
C ARG A 194 -32.38 -19.60 18.47
N VAL A 195 -31.05 -19.49 18.45
CA VAL A 195 -30.15 -20.65 18.46
C VAL A 195 -29.90 -21.17 19.88
N CYS A 196 -29.74 -20.26 20.84
CA CYS A 196 -29.36 -20.58 22.20
C CYS A 196 -30.55 -20.70 23.16
N LYS A 197 -31.78 -20.39 22.72
CA LYS A 197 -33.05 -20.63 23.44
C LYS A 197 -33.04 -20.21 24.93
N GLY A 198 -32.38 -19.09 25.25
CA GLY A 198 -32.31 -18.56 26.62
C GLY A 198 -31.14 -19.06 27.47
N TYR A 199 -30.26 -19.91 26.96
CA TYR A 199 -29.04 -20.34 27.68
C TYR A 199 -27.87 -19.33 27.62
N THR A 200 -28.14 -18.11 27.19
CA THR A 200 -27.15 -17.03 27.03
C THR A 200 -27.69 -15.73 27.60
N ILE A 201 -26.88 -15.02 28.39
CA ILE A 201 -27.17 -13.65 28.83
C ILE A 201 -26.25 -12.72 28.04
N VAL A 202 -26.82 -11.71 27.40
CA VAL A 202 -26.10 -10.75 26.57
C VAL A 202 -26.17 -9.39 27.23
N SER A 203 -25.03 -8.75 27.44
CA SER A 203 -24.92 -7.35 27.84
C SER A 203 -24.22 -6.57 26.74
N TYR A 204 -24.78 -5.44 26.33
CA TYR A 204 -24.18 -4.56 25.32
C TYR A 204 -24.05 -3.13 25.85
N ALA A 205 -23.07 -2.40 25.33
CA ALA A 205 -22.88 -0.98 25.57
C ALA A 205 -22.30 -0.37 24.31
N GLU A 206 -22.80 0.82 23.99
CA GLU A 206 -22.25 1.66 22.94
C GLU A 206 -20.85 2.13 23.35
N LEU A 207 -19.94 2.13 22.39
CA LEU A 207 -18.64 2.75 22.54
C LEU A 207 -18.77 4.21 22.09
N ASP A 208 -18.52 5.15 23.00
CA ASP A 208 -18.71 6.59 22.75
C ASP A 208 -17.78 7.12 21.64
N GLU A 209 -16.64 6.46 21.42
CA GLU A 209 -15.66 6.77 20.39
C GLU A 209 -15.92 5.95 19.11
N SER A 210 -15.97 6.61 17.97
CA SER A 210 -16.01 5.92 16.67
C SER A 210 -14.62 5.43 16.30
N LEU A 211 -14.47 4.12 16.09
CA LEU A 211 -13.19 3.50 15.74
C LEU A 211 -13.13 3.22 14.24
N GLU A 212 -11.95 3.41 13.66
CA GLU A 212 -11.67 2.99 12.28
C GLU A 212 -11.67 1.46 12.22
N ASP A 213 -12.46 0.91 11.31
CA ASP A 213 -12.43 -0.52 11.03
C ASP A 213 -11.07 -0.91 10.43
N PRO A 214 -10.34 -1.90 11.01
CA PRO A 214 -9.07 -2.37 10.50
C PRO A 214 -9.12 -2.96 9.08
N GLU A 215 -10.30 -3.34 8.58
CA GLU A 215 -10.48 -3.89 7.24
C GLU A 215 -10.98 -2.86 6.22
N THR A 216 -11.97 -2.04 6.59
CA THR A 216 -12.59 -1.07 5.66
C THR A 216 -12.01 0.34 5.75
N GLY A 217 -11.38 0.70 6.87
CA GLY A 217 -10.88 2.05 7.14
C GLY A 217 -12.00 3.08 7.35
N GLU A 218 -13.25 2.64 7.46
CA GLU A 218 -14.39 3.50 7.75
C GLU A 218 -14.52 3.75 9.25
N VAL A 219 -14.91 4.97 9.61
CA VAL A 219 -15.15 5.36 11.00
C VAL A 219 -16.56 4.90 11.37
N ILE A 220 -16.65 3.81 12.13
CA ILE A 220 -17.92 3.16 12.47
C ILE A 220 -18.13 3.22 13.99
N LYS A 221 -19.41 3.31 14.39
CA LYS A 221 -19.81 3.14 15.79
C LYS A 221 -19.88 1.66 16.15
N TRP A 222 -19.13 1.29 17.19
CA TRP A 222 -19.04 -0.07 17.67
C TRP A 222 -19.82 -0.25 18.97
N TYR A 223 -20.42 -1.43 19.14
CA TYR A 223 -20.99 -1.90 20.40
C TYR A 223 -20.11 -2.99 20.97
N VAL A 224 -19.77 -2.86 22.25
CA VAL A 224 -19.10 -3.92 23.00
C VAL A 224 -20.17 -4.82 23.58
N PHE A 225 -20.05 -6.13 23.34
CA PHE A 225 -20.91 -7.12 23.95
C PHE A 225 -20.13 -8.05 24.88
N LEU A 226 -20.81 -8.51 25.92
CA LEU A 226 -20.39 -9.59 26.81
C LEU A 226 -21.50 -10.64 26.84
N ILE A 227 -21.18 -11.85 26.40
CA ILE A 227 -22.10 -12.99 26.37
C ILE A 227 -21.62 -14.00 27.40
N SER A 228 -22.46 -14.27 28.41
CA SER A 228 -22.26 -15.41 29.29
C SER A 228 -23.15 -16.57 28.83
N PHE A 229 -22.60 -17.79 28.83
CA PHE A 229 -23.29 -18.98 28.33
C PHE A 229 -22.97 -20.21 29.17
N TRP A 230 -23.92 -21.14 29.17
CA TRP A 230 -23.83 -22.38 29.95
C TRP A 230 -23.47 -23.55 29.04
N GLY A 231 -22.28 -24.13 29.22
CA GLY A 231 -21.83 -25.33 28.52
C GLY A 231 -21.10 -25.08 27.19
N GLU A 232 -20.14 -25.96 26.88
CA GLU A 232 -19.21 -25.81 25.75
C GLU A 232 -19.90 -25.86 24.37
N GLN A 233 -20.95 -26.68 24.21
CA GLN A 233 -21.71 -26.78 22.97
C GLN A 233 -22.42 -25.48 22.59
N ILE A 234 -22.88 -24.72 23.59
CA ILE A 234 -23.47 -23.40 23.36
C ILE A 234 -22.37 -22.39 23.03
N GLY A 235 -21.22 -22.47 23.70
CA GLY A 235 -20.04 -21.66 23.36
C GLY A 235 -19.60 -21.78 21.90
N HIS A 236 -19.57 -23.00 21.34
CA HIS A 236 -19.27 -23.21 19.92
C HIS A 236 -20.32 -22.60 19.00
N LYS A 237 -21.61 -22.64 19.36
CA LYS A 237 -22.67 -21.99 18.59
C LYS A 237 -22.54 -20.47 18.63
N VAL A 238 -22.26 -19.90 19.81
CA VAL A 238 -22.03 -18.45 19.98
C VAL A 238 -20.84 -18.00 19.13
N LYS A 239 -19.71 -18.71 19.17
CA LYS A 239 -18.53 -18.39 18.33
C LYS A 239 -18.87 -18.42 16.84
N LYS A 240 -19.57 -19.44 16.36
CA LYS A 240 -20.02 -19.51 14.95
C LYS A 240 -20.92 -18.34 14.57
N ILE A 241 -21.80 -17.89 15.48
CA ILE A 241 -22.64 -16.72 15.23
C ILE A 241 -21.77 -15.45 15.17
N CYS A 242 -20.81 -15.28 16.09
CA CYS A 242 -19.85 -14.18 16.02
C CYS A 242 -19.09 -14.15 14.68
N ASP A 243 -18.63 -15.31 14.21
CA ASP A 243 -17.93 -15.44 12.93
C ASP A 243 -18.85 -15.06 11.75
N CYS A 244 -20.13 -15.48 11.77
CA CYS A 244 -21.11 -15.15 10.72
C CYS A 244 -21.45 -13.66 10.63
N TYR A 245 -21.40 -12.94 11.76
CA TYR A 245 -21.69 -11.49 11.79
C TYR A 245 -20.43 -10.63 11.64
N HIS A 246 -19.25 -11.26 11.52
CA HIS A 246 -17.94 -10.62 11.49
C HIS A 246 -17.68 -9.79 12.76
N CYS A 247 -17.97 -10.37 13.93
CA CYS A 247 -17.67 -9.74 15.21
C CYS A 247 -16.18 -9.94 15.56
N HIS A 248 -15.54 -8.90 16.11
CA HIS A 248 -14.17 -9.01 16.62
C HIS A 248 -14.22 -9.60 18.03
N VAL A 249 -13.83 -10.88 18.17
CA VAL A 249 -13.92 -11.61 19.44
C VAL A 249 -12.56 -11.60 20.15
N TYR A 250 -12.55 -11.13 21.40
CA TYR A 250 -11.36 -11.08 22.24
C TYR A 250 -11.51 -11.98 23.48
N PRO A 251 -10.41 -12.59 23.97
CA PRO A 251 -10.47 -13.40 25.17
C PRO A 251 -10.84 -12.56 26.39
N TYR A 252 -11.78 -13.05 27.20
CA TYR A 252 -12.22 -12.36 28.41
C TYR A 252 -11.45 -12.86 29.65
N PRO A 253 -10.76 -12.00 30.41
CA PRO A 253 -10.11 -12.39 31.65
C PRO A 253 -11.12 -12.56 32.80
N ASN A 254 -11.04 -13.72 33.46
CA ASN A 254 -11.96 -14.13 34.52
C ASN A 254 -11.64 -13.47 35.86
N THR A 255 -10.36 -13.19 36.14
CA THR A 255 -9.94 -12.52 37.38
C THR A 255 -9.62 -11.04 37.15
N ALA A 256 -9.80 -10.23 38.20
CA ALA A 256 -9.48 -8.80 38.15
C ALA A 256 -7.96 -8.53 38.05
N GLU A 257 -7.15 -9.46 38.55
CA GLU A 257 -5.69 -9.40 38.50
C GLU A 257 -5.17 -9.67 37.09
N GLU A 258 -5.58 -10.77 36.45
CA GLU A 258 -5.26 -11.06 35.03
C GLU A 258 -5.70 -9.92 34.11
N ARG A 259 -6.86 -9.31 34.38
CA ARG A 259 -7.35 -8.18 33.58
C ARG A 259 -6.42 -6.98 33.66
N ARG A 260 -5.92 -6.66 34.85
CA ARG A 260 -5.00 -5.54 35.06
C ARG A 260 -3.65 -5.82 34.39
N GLU A 261 -3.12 -7.03 34.53
CA GLU A 261 -1.87 -7.44 33.86
C GLU A 261 -2.00 -7.36 32.34
N ILE A 262 -3.11 -7.86 31.78
CA ILE A 262 -3.40 -7.76 30.34
C ILE A 262 -3.52 -6.30 29.94
N GLN A 263 -4.23 -5.46 30.69
CA GLN A 263 -4.39 -4.05 30.36
C GLN A 263 -3.05 -3.30 30.38
N GLU A 264 -2.19 -3.56 31.36
CA GLU A 264 -0.83 -3.01 31.42
C GLU A 264 0.03 -3.49 30.24
N GLY A 265 -0.02 -4.80 29.91
CA GLY A 265 0.68 -5.38 28.77
C GLY A 265 0.19 -4.88 27.40
N LEU A 266 -1.10 -4.59 27.28
CA LEU A 266 -1.66 -3.95 26.07
C LEU A 266 -1.17 -2.52 25.94
N ASN A 267 -1.18 -1.75 27.02
CA ASN A 267 -0.72 -0.36 27.01
C ASN A 267 0.75 -0.25 26.61
N THR A 268 1.63 -1.08 27.16
CA THR A 268 3.05 -1.10 26.78
C THR A 268 3.23 -1.47 25.31
N ARG A 269 2.55 -2.52 24.84
CA ARG A 269 2.61 -2.94 23.43
C ARG A 269 2.06 -1.89 22.46
N ILE A 270 1.00 -1.17 22.84
CA ILE A 270 0.45 -0.06 22.07
C ILE A 270 1.49 1.07 21.96
N GLN A 271 2.15 1.45 23.07
CA GLN A 271 3.20 2.47 23.07
C GLN A 271 4.40 2.07 22.19
N ASP A 272 4.82 0.81 22.27
CA ASP A 272 5.89 0.27 21.43
C ASP A 272 5.51 0.32 19.95
N LEU A 273 4.28 -0.08 19.60
CA LEU A 273 3.77 -0.02 18.22
C LEU A 273 3.68 1.42 17.71
N TYR A 274 3.23 2.38 18.52
CA TYR A 274 3.25 3.80 18.15
C TYR A 274 4.67 4.28 17.84
N THR A 275 5.64 3.90 18.67
CA THR A 275 7.05 4.26 18.48
C THR A 275 7.61 3.67 17.19
N VAL A 276 7.32 2.39 16.92
CA VAL A 276 7.75 1.71 15.69
C VAL A 276 7.06 2.31 14.46
N LEU A 277 5.76 2.60 14.54
CA LEU A 277 5.00 3.21 13.45
C LEU A 277 5.57 4.59 13.12
N HIS A 278 5.82 5.43 14.12
CA HIS A 278 6.40 6.76 13.92
C HIS A 278 7.78 6.69 13.25
N LYS A 279 8.68 5.82 13.76
CA LYS A 279 9.99 5.58 13.12
C LYS A 279 9.87 5.07 11.68
N THR A 280 8.88 4.22 11.40
CA THR A 280 8.62 3.70 10.05
C THR A 280 8.14 4.81 9.12
N GLU A 281 7.28 5.71 9.60
CA GLU A 281 6.83 6.86 8.82
C GLU A 281 7.96 7.84 8.54
N ASP A 282 8.80 8.13 9.52
CA ASP A 282 9.95 9.01 9.34
C ASP A 282 10.94 8.42 8.35
N TYR A 283 11.20 7.11 8.44
CA TYR A 283 12.00 6.39 7.46
C TYR A 283 11.43 6.52 6.04
N LEU A 284 10.13 6.23 5.87
CA LEU A 284 9.45 6.37 4.59
C LEU A 284 9.55 7.79 4.03
N ARG A 285 9.29 8.82 4.86
CA ARG A 285 9.42 10.22 4.46
C ARG A 285 10.84 10.53 4.01
N GLN A 286 11.86 10.10 4.74
CA GLN A 286 13.26 10.33 4.36
C GLN A 286 13.63 9.67 3.02
N VAL A 287 13.18 8.43 2.79
CA VAL A 287 13.42 7.72 1.53
C VAL A 287 12.69 8.41 0.39
N LEU A 288 11.43 8.82 0.59
CA LEU A 288 10.64 9.53 -0.42
C LEU A 288 11.22 10.91 -0.74
N CYS A 289 11.73 11.66 0.24
CA CYS A 289 12.41 12.94 -0.01
C CYS A 289 13.66 12.75 -0.88
N LYS A 290 14.51 11.77 -0.56
CA LYS A 290 15.69 11.45 -1.39
C LYS A 290 15.30 11.00 -2.81
N ALA A 291 14.20 10.27 -2.94
CA ALA A 291 13.68 9.90 -4.24
C ALA A 291 13.19 11.14 -5.00
N ALA A 292 12.41 12.02 -4.37
CA ALA A 292 11.81 13.21 -4.96
C ALA A 292 12.84 14.14 -5.61
N GLU A 293 14.03 14.29 -5.01
CA GLU A 293 15.14 15.09 -5.57
C GLU A 293 15.59 14.63 -6.96
N SER A 294 15.55 13.32 -7.22
CA SER A 294 16.07 12.73 -8.47
C SER A 294 14.99 12.19 -9.41
N VAL A 295 13.75 12.01 -8.93
CA VAL A 295 12.65 11.42 -9.70
C VAL A 295 12.35 12.21 -10.97
N TYR A 296 12.34 13.54 -10.92
CA TYR A 296 12.10 14.38 -12.11
C TYR A 296 13.15 14.12 -13.21
N SER A 297 14.42 14.14 -12.84
CA SER A 297 15.53 13.86 -13.76
C SER A 297 15.42 12.45 -14.35
N ARG A 298 15.16 11.44 -13.51
CA ARG A 298 15.01 10.04 -13.91
C ARG A 298 13.83 9.84 -14.88
N VAL A 299 12.72 10.54 -14.69
CA VAL A 299 11.56 10.50 -15.63
C VAL A 299 11.95 10.98 -17.02
N ILE A 300 12.68 12.09 -17.12
CA ILE A 300 13.13 12.62 -18.42
C ILE A 300 14.14 11.66 -19.06
N GLN A 301 15.09 11.16 -18.28
CA GLN A 301 16.12 10.21 -18.75
C GLN A 301 15.52 8.93 -19.31
N VAL A 302 14.53 8.32 -18.63
CA VAL A 302 13.86 7.11 -19.11
C VAL A 302 13.05 7.39 -20.38
N LYS A 303 12.37 8.54 -20.47
CA LYS A 303 11.65 8.95 -21.69
C LYS A 303 12.60 9.14 -22.88
N LYS A 304 13.74 9.82 -22.67
CA LYS A 304 14.78 9.99 -23.71
C LYS A 304 15.33 8.63 -24.16
N MET A 305 15.65 7.75 -23.22
CA MET A 305 16.13 6.39 -23.50
C MET A 305 15.11 5.57 -24.32
N LYS A 306 13.83 5.59 -23.94
CA LYS A 306 12.75 4.93 -24.67
C LYS A 306 12.65 5.47 -26.10
N ALA A 307 12.75 6.79 -26.27
CA ALA A 307 12.76 7.42 -27.60
C ALA A 307 13.96 6.95 -28.44
N ILE A 308 15.17 6.90 -27.87
CA ILE A 308 16.36 6.41 -28.58
C ILE A 308 16.17 4.95 -29.04
N TYR A 309 15.68 4.06 -28.18
CA TYR A 309 15.39 2.66 -28.56
C TYR A 309 14.26 2.56 -29.59
N HIS A 310 13.29 3.46 -29.55
CA HIS A 310 12.26 3.55 -30.58
C HIS A 310 12.85 3.96 -31.94
N MET A 311 13.77 4.94 -31.95
CA MET A 311 14.49 5.34 -33.17
C MET A 311 15.39 4.21 -33.71
N LEU A 312 16.13 3.52 -32.84
CA LEU A 312 16.94 2.35 -33.21
C LEU A 312 16.12 1.24 -33.87
N ASN A 313 14.85 1.09 -33.50
CA ASN A 313 13.94 0.11 -34.08
C ASN A 313 13.47 0.48 -35.50
N MET A 314 13.60 1.74 -35.91
CA MET A 314 13.33 2.18 -37.29
C MET A 314 14.53 1.97 -38.23
N CYS A 315 15.73 1.80 -37.67
CA CYS A 315 16.95 1.51 -38.42
C CYS A 315 16.96 0.07 -38.93
N SER A 316 17.47 -0.14 -40.14
CA SER A 316 17.72 -1.49 -40.66
C SER A 316 19.06 -2.02 -40.11
N PHE A 317 19.12 -3.31 -39.80
CA PHE A 317 20.32 -3.95 -39.26
C PHE A 317 21.04 -4.73 -40.36
N ASP A 318 22.29 -4.37 -40.66
CA ASP A 318 23.14 -5.12 -41.58
C ASP A 318 24.00 -6.13 -40.81
N VAL A 319 23.72 -7.41 -41.03
CA VAL A 319 24.40 -8.54 -40.39
C VAL A 319 25.85 -8.65 -40.85
N THR A 320 26.16 -8.23 -42.07
CA THR A 320 27.50 -8.40 -42.66
C THR A 320 28.52 -7.45 -42.07
N ASN A 321 28.14 -6.19 -41.86
CA ASN A 321 29.05 -5.15 -41.36
C ASN A 321 28.87 -4.81 -39.87
N LYS A 322 27.95 -5.50 -39.17
CA LYS A 322 27.58 -5.19 -37.77
C LYS A 322 27.24 -3.71 -37.56
N CYS A 323 26.61 -3.10 -38.56
CA CYS A 323 26.20 -1.69 -38.55
C CYS A 323 24.67 -1.56 -38.64
N LEU A 324 24.18 -0.43 -38.17
CA LEU A 324 22.82 0.02 -38.28
C LEU A 324 22.78 1.07 -39.39
N ILE A 325 21.91 0.85 -40.37
CA ILE A 325 21.69 1.77 -41.47
C ILE A 325 20.41 2.53 -41.17
N ALA A 326 20.51 3.85 -41.12
CA ALA A 326 19.38 4.74 -40.94
C ALA A 326 19.30 5.72 -42.12
N GLU A 327 18.09 6.08 -42.50
CA GLU A 327 17.86 7.16 -43.47
C GLU A 327 17.17 8.32 -42.76
N VAL A 328 17.73 9.51 -42.95
CA VAL A 328 17.29 10.72 -42.26
C VAL A 328 17.09 11.87 -43.24
N TRP A 329 16.02 12.64 -43.02
CA TRP A 329 15.85 13.95 -43.62
C TRP A 329 16.50 15.00 -42.73
N CYS A 330 17.32 15.86 -43.32
CA CYS A 330 17.90 17.03 -42.64
C CYS A 330 17.98 18.22 -43.60
N PRO A 331 17.90 19.47 -43.08
CA PRO A 331 18.12 20.66 -43.89
C PRO A 331 19.55 20.67 -44.46
N GLU A 332 19.71 21.07 -45.72
CA GLU A 332 21.04 21.14 -46.36
C GLU A 332 22.00 22.09 -45.62
N ALA A 333 21.46 23.14 -44.99
CA ALA A 333 22.23 24.10 -44.20
C ALA A 333 22.85 23.48 -42.93
N ASP A 334 22.18 22.49 -42.33
CA ASP A 334 22.54 21.92 -41.03
C ASP A 334 23.36 20.61 -41.16
N LEU A 335 23.76 20.24 -42.38
CA LEU A 335 24.58 19.07 -42.65
C LEU A 335 25.92 19.07 -41.89
N GLN A 336 26.52 20.25 -41.69
CA GLN A 336 27.76 20.37 -40.91
C GLN A 336 27.54 20.11 -39.43
N ASP A 337 26.43 20.61 -38.88
CA ASP A 337 26.08 20.39 -37.47
C ASP A 337 25.69 18.94 -37.21
N LEU A 338 25.04 18.28 -38.18
CA LEU A 338 24.78 16.84 -38.16
C LEU A 338 26.07 16.01 -38.10
N ARG A 339 27.08 16.36 -38.93
CA ARG A 339 28.38 15.68 -38.89
C ARG A 339 29.09 15.89 -37.56
N ARG A 340 29.08 17.12 -37.04
CA ARG A 340 29.69 17.42 -35.73
C ARG A 340 29.02 16.64 -34.59
N ALA A 341 27.69 16.53 -34.59
CA ALA A 341 26.96 15.75 -33.60
C ALA A 341 27.27 14.24 -33.67
N LEU A 342 27.46 13.71 -34.88
CA LEU A 342 27.89 12.32 -35.07
C LEU A 342 29.33 12.09 -34.62
N GLU A 343 30.23 13.03 -34.87
CA GLU A 343 31.61 12.99 -34.38
C GLU A 343 31.62 13.00 -32.84
N GLU A 344 30.88 13.91 -32.21
CA GLU A 344 30.71 13.98 -30.74
C GLU A 344 30.20 12.67 -30.13
N GLY A 345 29.25 11.99 -30.79
CA GLY A 345 28.69 10.71 -30.31
C GLY A 345 29.50 9.46 -30.67
N SER A 346 30.58 9.60 -31.46
CA SER A 346 31.46 8.48 -31.85
C SER A 346 32.67 8.32 -30.93
N PHE A 347 32.89 9.26 -30.00
CA PHE A 347 34.07 9.35 -29.12
C PHE A 347 33.88 8.72 -27.74
#